data_AF-A0AA90HVV6-F1
#
_entry.id   AF-A0AA90HVV6-F1
#
_cell.length_a   1.000
_cell.length_b   1.000
_cell.length_c   1.000
_cell.angle_alpha   90.00
_cell.angle_beta   90.00
_cell.angle_gamma   90.00
#
_symmetry.space_group_name_H-M   'P 1'
#
loop_
_entity.id
_entity.type
_entity.pdbx_description
1 polymer ?
#
loop_
_entity_poly.entity_id
_entity_poly.type
_entity_poly.pdbx_seq_one_letter_code
_entity_poly.pdbx_strand_id
1 'polypeptide(L)'
;MSSNEVIEKDELKARTERYKILFDLYKSEYETLRNEYYKSEDKASKYLTSLTVLSGILLVLFKDVIIDFHLNILTFAQITLLVFLILSLSASWRFIFMVLKPFELKSFPFTQEGINYFNSVKPDVFYYSMTIQYVEVIDSYKTAIEFKNSYLKKAFSEIKVSGLLLLILLSVIFIDKVWF
;
A
#
# COMPACT_ATOMS: atom_id res chain seq x y z
N MET A 1 -42.13 36.09 21.75
CA MET A 1 -41.11 35.02 21.75
C MET A 1 -40.37 35.13 23.07
N SER A 2 -40.41 34.07 23.87
CA SER A 2 -39.85 34.06 25.23
C SER A 2 -38.32 34.07 25.16
N SER A 3 -37.66 34.78 26.07
CA SER A 3 -36.19 34.84 26.20
C SER A 3 -35.52 33.46 26.16
N ASN A 4 -36.20 32.43 26.67
CA ASN A 4 -35.73 31.04 26.64
C ASN A 4 -35.69 30.41 25.24
N GLU A 5 -36.60 30.76 24.33
CA GLU A 5 -36.62 30.19 22.96
C GLU A 5 -35.47 30.72 22.09
N VAL A 6 -34.94 31.90 22.42
CA VAL A 6 -33.81 32.51 21.70
C VAL A 6 -32.50 31.86 22.13
N ILE A 7 -32.32 31.65 23.44
CA ILE A 7 -31.15 30.98 24.02
C ILE A 7 -31.06 29.53 23.51
N GLU A 8 -32.17 28.81 23.48
CA GLU A 8 -32.22 27.41 23.02
C GLU A 8 -31.89 27.28 21.52
N LYS A 9 -32.30 28.25 20.70
CA LYS A 9 -31.96 28.29 19.26
C LYS A 9 -30.47 28.59 19.01
N ASP A 10 -29.88 29.49 19.78
CA ASP A 10 -28.45 29.82 19.64
C ASP A 10 -27.56 28.67 20.13
N GLU A 11 -27.94 27.97 21.20
CA GLU A 11 -27.25 26.76 21.65
C GLU A 11 -27.33 25.60 20.65
N LEU A 12 -28.47 25.43 19.97
CA LEU A 12 -28.64 24.40 18.95
C LEU A 12 -27.79 24.69 17.71
N LYS A 13 -27.71 25.96 17.29
CA LYS A 13 -26.83 26.41 16.20
C LYS A 13 -25.36 26.17 16.55
N ALA A 14 -24.93 26.56 17.74
CA ALA A 14 -23.56 26.34 18.20
C ALA A 14 -23.18 24.85 18.26
N ARG A 15 -24.10 23.97 18.70
CA ARG A 15 -23.90 22.51 18.65
C ARG A 15 -23.76 21.99 17.23
N THR A 16 -24.63 22.44 16.34
CA THR A 16 -24.62 22.03 14.93
C THR A 16 -23.31 22.44 14.25
N GLU A 17 -22.81 23.65 14.49
CA GLU A 17 -21.51 24.10 13.99
C GLU A 17 -20.35 23.26 14.53
N ARG A 18 -20.34 22.94 15.83
CA ARG A 18 -19.32 22.07 16.41
C ARG A 18 -19.28 20.70 15.74
N TYR A 19 -20.43 20.06 15.55
CA TYR A 19 -20.48 18.75 14.89
C TYR A 19 -20.16 18.83 13.40
N LYS A 20 -20.51 19.94 12.74
CA LYS A 20 -20.11 20.18 11.35
C LYS A 20 -18.59 20.29 11.20
N ILE A 21 -17.93 21.05 12.07
CA ILE A 21 -16.45 21.15 12.08
C ILE A 21 -15.83 19.77 12.31
N LEU A 22 -16.38 18.99 13.24
CA LEU A 22 -15.91 17.63 13.53
C LEU A 22 -16.09 16.71 12.31
N PHE A 23 -17.24 16.78 11.65
CA PHE A 23 -17.51 16.04 10.42
C PHE A 23 -16.53 16.42 9.30
N ASP A 24 -16.29 17.71 9.07
CA ASP A 24 -15.37 18.18 8.04
C ASP A 24 -13.93 17.74 8.32
N LEU A 25 -13.51 17.70 9.59
CA LEU A 25 -12.21 17.17 10.01
C LEU A 25 -12.06 15.69 9.65
N TYR A 26 -13.00 14.84 10.04
CA TYR A 26 -12.94 13.41 9.77
C TYR A 26 -13.08 13.09 8.28
N LYS A 27 -13.89 13.86 7.55
CA LYS A 27 -13.97 13.74 6.10
C LYS A 27 -12.61 14.03 5.43
N SER A 28 -11.92 15.09 5.85
CA SER A 28 -10.58 15.43 5.37
C SER A 28 -9.54 14.34 5.71
N GLU A 29 -9.60 13.78 6.92
CA GLU A 29 -8.74 12.66 7.31
C GLU A 29 -8.99 11.41 6.46
N TYR A 30 -10.27 11.08 6.22
CA TYR A 30 -10.65 9.98 5.33
C TYR A 30 -10.13 10.17 3.90
N GLU A 31 -10.30 11.36 3.31
CA GLU A 31 -9.78 11.66 1.97
C GLU A 31 -8.25 11.53 1.90
N THR A 32 -7.56 11.97 2.96
CA THR A 32 -6.10 11.83 3.10
C THR A 32 -5.67 10.36 3.15
N LEU A 33 -6.32 9.56 4.00
CA LEU A 33 -6.04 8.12 4.14
C LEU A 33 -6.35 7.35 2.86
N ARG A 34 -7.46 7.66 2.20
CA ARG A 34 -7.81 7.07 0.90
C ARG A 34 -6.75 7.36 -0.15
N ASN A 35 -6.24 8.59 -0.20
CA ASN A 35 -5.14 8.94 -1.09
C ASN A 35 -3.84 8.21 -0.74
N GLU A 36 -3.54 8.04 0.56
CA GLU A 36 -2.37 7.27 1.01
C GLU A 36 -2.47 5.78 0.62
N TYR A 37 -3.67 5.19 0.77
CA TYR A 37 -3.95 3.82 0.34
C TYR A 37 -3.61 3.62 -1.14
N TYR A 38 -4.14 4.47 -2.03
CA TYR A 38 -3.85 4.38 -3.47
C TYR A 38 -2.38 4.66 -3.79
N LYS A 39 -1.73 5.59 -3.08
CA LYS A 39 -0.29 5.81 -3.22
C LYS A 39 0.54 4.57 -2.87
N SER A 40 0.09 3.76 -1.91
CA SER A 40 0.76 2.49 -1.55
C SER A 40 0.65 1.46 -2.68
N GLU A 41 -0.53 1.35 -3.31
CA GLU A 41 -0.74 0.47 -4.47
C GLU A 41 0.04 0.92 -5.72
N ASP A 42 0.11 2.23 -5.96
CA ASP A 42 0.93 2.81 -7.03
C ASP A 42 2.43 2.52 -6.83
N LYS A 43 2.95 2.67 -5.59
CA LYS A 43 4.33 2.29 -5.26
C LYS A 43 4.58 0.80 -5.48
N ALA A 44 3.66 -0.07 -5.05
CA ALA A 44 3.77 -1.51 -5.26
C ALA A 44 3.80 -1.86 -6.76
N SER A 45 2.99 -1.19 -7.57
CA SER A 45 2.96 -1.37 -9.03
C SER A 45 4.28 -0.93 -9.68
N LYS A 46 4.86 0.20 -9.24
CA LYS A 46 6.19 0.64 -9.70
C LYS A 46 7.29 -0.35 -9.33
N TYR A 47 7.25 -0.91 -8.12
CA TYR A 47 8.18 -1.96 -7.71
C TYR A 47 8.00 -3.24 -8.54
N LEU A 48 6.75 -3.62 -8.86
CA LEU A 48 6.48 -4.76 -9.72
C LEU A 48 7.10 -4.57 -11.12
N THR A 49 6.93 -3.39 -11.72
CA THR A 49 7.55 -3.06 -13.02
C THR A 49 9.07 -3.16 -12.96
N SER A 50 9.69 -2.59 -11.92
CA SER A 50 11.15 -2.69 -11.72
C SER A 50 11.60 -4.14 -11.57
N LEU A 51 10.85 -4.95 -10.85
CA LEU A 51 11.14 -6.37 -10.64
C LEU A 51 11.01 -7.18 -11.93
N THR A 52 10.05 -6.86 -12.79
CA THR A 52 9.90 -7.47 -14.12
C THR A 52 11.11 -7.18 -15.02
N VAL A 53 11.62 -5.94 -15.01
CA VAL A 53 12.84 -5.58 -15.75
C VAL A 53 14.04 -6.38 -15.24
N LEU A 54 14.23 -6.45 -13.92
CA LEU A 54 15.30 -7.25 -13.31
C LEU A 54 15.19 -8.73 -13.67
N SER A 55 13.97 -9.28 -13.70
CA SER A 55 13.72 -10.67 -14.10
C SER A 55 14.09 -10.92 -15.57
N GLY A 56 13.83 -9.95 -16.46
CA GLY A 56 14.25 -10.04 -17.86
C GLY A 56 15.77 -10.09 -18.03
N ILE A 57 16.50 -9.24 -17.28
CA ILE A 57 17.97 -9.26 -17.26
C ILE A 57 18.48 -10.60 -16.73
N LEU A 58 17.88 -11.12 -15.65
CA LEU A 58 18.24 -12.41 -15.08
C LEU A 58 18.08 -13.56 -16.09
N LEU A 59 17.01 -13.58 -16.89
CA LEU A 59 16.79 -14.62 -17.89
C LEU A 59 17.89 -14.64 -18.96
N VAL A 60 18.39 -13.47 -19.38
CA VAL A 60 19.51 -13.37 -20.31
C VAL A 60 20.78 -13.92 -19.66
N LEU A 61 21.10 -13.47 -18.44
CA LEU A 61 22.28 -13.94 -17.71
C LEU A 61 22.22 -15.45 -17.43
N PHE A 62 21.04 -15.98 -17.11
CA PHE A 62 20.82 -17.41 -16.90
C PHE A 62 21.14 -18.23 -18.15
N LYS A 63 20.70 -17.76 -19.31
CA LYS A 63 21.00 -18.40 -20.60
C LYS A 63 22.51 -18.43 -20.84
N ASP A 64 23.20 -17.33 -20.61
CA ASP A 64 24.65 -17.23 -20.84
C ASP A 64 25.43 -18.17 -19.90
N VAL A 65 25.08 -18.22 -18.61
CA VAL A 65 25.71 -19.11 -17.62
C VAL A 65 25.47 -20.59 -17.93
N ILE A 66 24.31 -20.96 -18.48
CA ILE A 66 24.01 -22.36 -18.84
C ILE A 66 24.71 -22.80 -20.13
N ILE A 67 24.79 -21.93 -21.14
CA ILE A 67 25.40 -22.28 -22.42
C ILE A 67 26.91 -22.47 -22.27
N ASP A 68 27.57 -21.60 -21.50
CA ASP A 68 29.02 -21.66 -21.24
C ASP A 68 29.36 -22.53 -20.02
N PHE A 69 28.50 -23.52 -19.70
CA PHE A 69 28.66 -24.33 -18.49
C PHE A 69 29.90 -25.23 -18.57
N HIS A 70 30.85 -24.99 -17.67
CA HIS A 70 32.02 -25.82 -17.45
C HIS A 70 32.10 -26.27 -15.98
N LEU A 71 32.74 -27.42 -15.72
CA LEU A 71 32.97 -27.91 -14.35
C LEU A 71 34.12 -27.14 -13.68
N ASN A 72 33.87 -25.87 -13.37
CA ASN A 72 34.80 -25.00 -12.66
C ASN A 72 34.17 -24.47 -11.36
N ILE A 73 35.01 -24.15 -10.37
CA ILE A 73 34.56 -23.65 -9.06
C ILE A 73 33.79 -22.32 -9.21
N LEU A 74 34.18 -21.49 -10.19
CA LEU A 74 33.50 -20.22 -10.50
C LEU A 74 32.08 -20.44 -11.04
N THR A 75 31.89 -21.41 -11.94
CA THR A 75 30.58 -21.74 -12.50
C THR A 75 29.63 -22.26 -11.42
N PHE A 76 30.13 -23.03 -10.45
CA PHE A 76 29.34 -23.46 -9.29
C PHE A 76 28.92 -22.27 -8.40
N ALA A 77 29.80 -21.29 -8.20
CA ALA A 77 29.49 -20.06 -7.48
C ALA A 77 28.43 -19.21 -8.23
N GLN A 78 28.53 -19.09 -9.55
CA GLN A 78 27.55 -18.41 -10.40
C GLN A 78 26.17 -19.05 -10.28
N ILE A 79 26.07 -20.38 -10.38
CA ILE A 79 24.80 -21.11 -10.25
C ILE A 79 24.19 -20.92 -8.86
N THR A 80 25.02 -21.02 -7.81
CA THR A 80 24.56 -20.82 -6.42
C THR A 80 24.00 -19.41 -6.23
N LEU A 81 24.71 -18.38 -6.69
CA LEU A 81 24.25 -17.00 -6.66
C LEU A 81 22.94 -16.82 -7.44
N LEU A 82 22.82 -17.47 -8.59
CA LEU A 82 21.64 -17.39 -9.43
C LEU A 82 20.41 -18.00 -8.74
N VAL A 83 20.56 -19.16 -8.08
CA VAL A 83 19.51 -19.77 -7.27
C VAL A 83 19.07 -18.84 -6.14
N PHE A 84 20.02 -18.25 -5.40
CA PHE A 84 19.71 -17.25 -4.36
C PHE A 84 18.97 -16.03 -4.92
N LEU A 85 19.36 -15.57 -6.11
CA LEU A 85 18.74 -14.43 -6.77
C LEU A 85 17.29 -14.75 -7.17
N ILE A 86 17.04 -15.92 -7.76
CA ILE A 86 15.67 -16.38 -8.07
C ILE A 86 14.81 -16.45 -6.80
N LEU A 87 15.35 -16.97 -5.69
CA LEU A 87 14.63 -17.04 -4.42
C LEU A 87 14.29 -15.66 -3.87
N SER A 88 15.23 -14.70 -3.91
CA SER A 88 14.99 -13.33 -3.43
C SER A 88 14.01 -12.55 -4.33
N LEU A 89 14.07 -12.72 -5.66
CA LEU A 89 13.09 -12.15 -6.58
C LEU A 89 11.69 -12.73 -6.34
N SER A 90 11.61 -14.04 -6.13
CA SER A 90 10.33 -14.73 -5.83
C SER A 90 9.74 -14.26 -4.50
N ALA A 91 10.58 -14.07 -3.47
CA ALA A 91 10.16 -13.48 -2.20
C ALA A 91 9.65 -12.04 -2.37
N SER A 92 10.34 -11.23 -3.18
CA SER A 92 9.93 -9.88 -3.54
C SER A 92 8.55 -9.87 -4.20
N TRP A 93 8.31 -10.75 -5.18
CA TRP A 93 7.00 -10.90 -5.84
C TRP A 93 5.90 -11.20 -4.84
N ARG A 94 6.12 -12.18 -3.96
CA ARG A 94 5.14 -12.55 -2.93
C ARG A 94 4.73 -11.35 -2.08
N PHE A 95 5.70 -10.55 -1.63
CA PHE A 95 5.40 -9.39 -0.80
C PHE A 95 4.69 -8.28 -1.58
N ILE A 96 5.06 -8.03 -2.84
CA ILE A 96 4.37 -7.05 -3.69
C ILE A 96 2.92 -7.47 -3.94
N PHE A 97 2.67 -8.75 -4.25
CA PHE A 97 1.31 -9.25 -4.42
C PHE A 97 0.48 -9.17 -3.14
N MET A 98 1.08 -9.32 -1.96
CA MET A 98 0.39 -9.07 -0.69
C MET A 98 0.00 -7.60 -0.52
N VAL A 99 0.77 -6.64 -1.04
CA VAL A 99 0.40 -5.22 -1.04
C VAL A 99 -0.74 -4.95 -2.02
N LEU A 100 -0.72 -5.58 -3.20
CA LEU A 100 -1.74 -5.42 -4.25
C LEU A 100 -3.03 -6.20 -3.98
N LYS A 101 -3.05 -7.08 -2.97
CA LYS A 101 -4.25 -7.83 -2.60
C LYS A 101 -5.40 -6.84 -2.31
N PRO A 102 -6.59 -7.03 -2.91
CA PRO A 102 -7.75 -6.21 -2.61
C PRO A 102 -8.15 -6.40 -1.14
N PHE A 103 -8.38 -5.28 -0.46
CA PHE A 103 -8.94 -5.25 0.88
C PHE A 103 -10.42 -4.88 0.81
N GLU A 104 -11.26 -5.57 1.56
CA GLU A 104 -12.63 -5.16 1.80
C GLU A 104 -12.61 -3.97 2.76
N LEU A 105 -12.61 -2.77 2.18
CA LEU A 105 -12.69 -1.53 2.95
C LEU A 105 -14.15 -1.25 3.28
N LYS A 106 -14.42 -0.89 4.55
CA LYS A 106 -15.74 -0.37 4.91
C LYS A 106 -16.03 0.87 4.07
N SER A 107 -17.21 0.91 3.45
CA SER A 107 -17.70 2.05 2.69
C SER A 107 -18.89 2.68 3.39
N PHE A 108 -19.13 3.95 3.10
CA PHE A 108 -20.35 4.60 3.56
C PHE A 108 -21.57 3.98 2.88
N PRO A 109 -22.65 3.69 3.62
CA PRO A 109 -23.91 3.27 3.02
C PRO A 109 -24.53 4.45 2.26
N PHE A 110 -24.30 4.51 0.95
CA PHE A 110 -24.99 5.44 0.04
C PHE A 110 -26.36 4.88 -0.37
N THR A 111 -27.20 4.57 0.62
CA THR A 111 -28.55 4.05 0.38
C THR A 111 -29.58 5.17 0.47
N GLN A 112 -30.74 4.99 -0.18
CA GLN A 112 -31.88 5.91 -0.07
C GLN A 112 -32.29 6.12 1.40
N GLU A 113 -32.03 5.14 2.26
CA GLU A 113 -32.21 5.21 3.71
C GLU A 113 -31.35 6.28 4.37
N GLY A 114 -30.12 6.52 3.90
CA GLY A 114 -29.27 7.60 4.39
C GLY A 114 -29.83 8.99 4.05
N ILE A 115 -30.45 9.14 2.88
CA ILE A 115 -31.12 10.38 2.45
C ILE A 115 -32.41 10.59 3.27
N ASN A 116 -33.19 9.53 3.48
CA ASN A 116 -34.38 9.58 4.33
C ASN A 116 -34.02 9.89 5.79
N TYR A 117 -32.91 9.32 6.29
CA TYR A 117 -32.36 9.61 7.61
C TYR A 117 -31.98 11.08 7.74
N PHE A 118 -31.28 11.66 6.76
CA PHE A 118 -30.94 13.08 6.72
C PHE A 118 -32.19 13.98 6.81
N ASN A 119 -33.26 13.65 6.08
CA ASN A 119 -34.50 14.43 6.10
C ASN A 119 -35.33 14.25 7.38
N SER A 120 -35.15 13.14 8.11
CA SER A 120 -35.93 12.79 9.29
C SER A 120 -35.32 13.25 10.63
N VAL A 121 -34.03 13.60 10.64
CA VAL A 121 -33.27 13.86 11.86
C VAL A 121 -32.75 15.31 11.89
N LYS A 122 -32.61 15.86 13.11
CA LYS A 122 -32.00 17.18 13.28
C LYS A 122 -30.54 17.19 12.78
N PRO A 123 -30.05 18.31 12.21
CA PRO A 123 -28.72 18.37 11.59
C PRO A 123 -27.56 18.01 12.54
N ASP A 124 -27.66 18.40 13.81
CA ASP A 124 -26.67 18.09 14.85
C ASP A 124 -26.51 16.58 15.06
N VAL A 125 -27.63 15.85 15.17
CA VAL A 125 -27.63 14.39 15.34
C VAL A 125 -27.18 13.68 14.07
N PHE A 126 -27.49 14.22 12.88
CA PHE A 126 -26.98 13.71 11.61
C PHE A 126 -25.45 13.81 11.53
N TYR A 127 -24.89 15.01 11.77
CA TYR A 127 -23.44 15.22 11.72
C TYR A 127 -22.72 14.33 12.74
N TYR A 128 -23.25 14.22 13.96
CA TYR A 128 -22.68 13.34 14.97
C TYR A 128 -22.70 11.86 14.56
N SER A 129 -23.83 11.38 14.03
CA SER A 129 -23.96 9.98 13.59
C SER A 129 -23.05 9.65 12.41
N MET A 130 -22.91 10.58 11.45
CA MET A 130 -21.97 10.45 10.34
C MET A 130 -20.52 10.45 10.81
N THR A 131 -20.17 11.28 11.79
CA THR A 131 -18.84 11.27 12.40
C THR A 131 -18.50 9.90 12.98
N ILE A 132 -19.42 9.23 13.68
CA ILE A 132 -19.19 7.88 14.22
C ILE A 132 -18.90 6.89 13.08
N GLN A 133 -19.65 6.96 11.98
CA GLN A 133 -19.39 6.10 10.82
C GLN A 133 -18.01 6.41 10.19
N TYR A 134 -17.60 7.68 10.13
CA TYR A 134 -16.26 8.04 9.67
C TYR A 134 -15.16 7.42 10.53
N VAL A 135 -15.33 7.36 11.85
CA VAL A 135 -14.34 6.73 12.74
C VAL A 135 -14.13 5.27 12.36
N GLU A 136 -15.20 4.51 12.13
CA GLU A 136 -15.09 3.09 11.73
C GLU A 136 -14.44 2.91 10.36
N VAL A 137 -14.77 3.78 9.39
CA VAL A 137 -14.17 3.73 8.06
C VAL A 137 -12.68 4.09 8.13
N ILE A 138 -12.32 5.12 8.88
CA ILE A 138 -10.94 5.57 9.08
C ILE A 138 -10.10 4.46 9.72
N ASP A 139 -10.61 3.77 10.73
CA ASP A 139 -9.92 2.67 11.39
C ASP A 139 -9.66 1.48 10.43
N SER A 140 -10.65 1.17 9.58
CA SER A 140 -10.51 0.17 8.51
C SER A 140 -9.41 0.54 7.51
N TYR A 141 -9.36 1.82 7.09
CA TYR A 141 -8.31 2.31 6.19
C TYR A 141 -6.93 2.31 6.84
N LYS A 142 -6.80 2.76 8.10
CA LYS A 142 -5.53 2.75 8.84
C LYS A 142 -4.97 1.33 8.93
N THR A 143 -5.79 0.37 9.34
CA THR A 143 -5.39 -1.04 9.42
C THR A 143 -4.94 -1.58 8.05
N ALA A 144 -5.67 -1.28 6.98
CA ALA A 144 -5.30 -1.72 5.64
C ALA A 144 -3.98 -1.07 5.15
N ILE A 145 -3.79 0.22 5.41
CA ILE A 145 -2.57 0.96 5.05
C ILE A 145 -1.37 0.44 5.83
N GLU A 146 -1.50 0.20 7.13
CA GLU A 146 -0.42 -0.36 7.96
C GLU A 146 0.00 -1.75 7.47
N PHE A 147 -0.97 -2.61 7.17
CA PHE A 147 -0.71 -3.91 6.57
C PHE A 147 0.07 -3.76 5.25
N LYS A 148 -0.45 -2.95 4.32
CA LYS A 148 0.20 -2.72 3.01
C LYS A 148 1.61 -2.14 3.16
N ASN A 149 1.79 -1.15 4.03
CA ASN A 149 3.10 -0.52 4.28
C ASN A 149 4.11 -1.50 4.89
N SER A 150 3.68 -2.42 5.76
CA SER A 150 4.53 -3.47 6.32
C SER A 150 5.08 -4.39 5.22
N TYR A 151 4.23 -4.85 4.30
CA TYR A 151 4.66 -5.67 3.17
C TYR A 151 5.47 -4.89 2.14
N LEU A 152 5.17 -3.61 1.92
CA LEU A 152 5.93 -2.76 1.01
C LEU A 152 7.37 -2.56 1.50
N LYS A 153 7.56 -2.37 2.82
CA LYS A 153 8.90 -2.31 3.43
C LYS A 153 9.67 -3.62 3.27
N LYS A 154 9.00 -4.77 3.46
CA LYS A 154 9.61 -6.10 3.25
C LYS A 154 10.00 -6.32 1.79
N ALA A 155 9.09 -6.01 0.86
CA ALA A 155 9.36 -6.07 -0.57
C ALA A 155 10.57 -5.21 -0.96
N PHE A 156 10.64 -3.97 -0.48
CA PHE A 156 11.78 -3.09 -0.75
C PHE A 156 13.10 -3.64 -0.17
N SER A 157 13.06 -4.28 1.00
CA SER A 157 14.24 -4.94 1.58
C SER A 157 14.73 -6.09 0.69
N GLU A 158 13.84 -6.95 0.22
CA GLU A 158 14.18 -8.05 -0.69
C GLU A 158 14.71 -7.55 -2.04
N ILE A 159 14.10 -6.49 -2.60
CA ILE A 159 14.59 -5.87 -3.85
C ILE A 159 16.03 -5.37 -3.70
N LYS A 160 16.38 -4.75 -2.56
CA LYS A 160 17.75 -4.31 -2.29
C LYS A 160 18.72 -5.50 -2.24
N VAL A 161 18.34 -6.59 -1.58
CA VAL A 161 19.14 -7.82 -1.50
C VAL A 161 19.31 -8.42 -2.90
N SER A 162 18.23 -8.53 -3.67
CA SER A 162 18.27 -9.00 -5.07
C SER A 162 19.19 -8.15 -5.94
N GLY A 163 19.15 -6.81 -5.80
CA GLY A 163 20.03 -5.91 -6.53
C GLY A 163 21.51 -6.08 -6.16
N LEU A 164 21.81 -6.29 -4.88
CA LEU A 164 23.18 -6.54 -4.42
C LEU A 164 23.69 -7.90 -4.91
N LEU A 165 22.86 -8.95 -4.85
CA LEU A 165 23.19 -10.26 -5.42
C LEU A 165 23.44 -10.20 -6.92
N LEU A 166 22.67 -9.39 -7.66
CA LEU A 166 22.87 -9.17 -9.09
C LEU A 166 24.23 -8.52 -9.38
N LEU A 167 24.63 -7.51 -8.60
CA LEU A 167 25.94 -6.87 -8.75
C LEU A 167 27.10 -7.83 -8.48
N ILE A 168 26.97 -8.68 -7.46
CA ILE A 168 27.95 -9.73 -7.16
C ILE A 168 28.00 -10.72 -8.32
N LEU A 169 26.85 -11.19 -8.81
CA LEU A 169 26.78 -12.12 -9.95
C LEU A 169 27.46 -11.53 -11.19
N LEU A 170 27.18 -10.27 -11.54
CA LEU A 170 27.82 -9.58 -12.66
C LEU A 170 29.33 -9.48 -12.50
N SER A 171 29.80 -9.20 -11.28
CA SER A 171 31.23 -9.12 -10.99
C SER A 171 31.91 -10.48 -11.15
N VAL A 172 31.27 -11.56 -10.70
CA VAL A 172 31.78 -12.94 -10.88
C VAL A 172 31.80 -13.32 -12.36
N ILE A 173 30.74 -13.02 -13.13
CA ILE A 173 30.70 -13.26 -14.58
C ILE A 173 31.80 -12.48 -15.30
N PHE A 174 32.01 -11.21 -14.92
CA PHE A 174 33.07 -10.39 -15.51
C PHE A 174 34.46 -10.96 -15.26
N ILE A 175 34.74 -11.40 -14.03
CA ILE A 175 36.02 -12.04 -13.70
C ILE A 175 36.20 -13.31 -14.55
N ASP A 176 35.17 -14.15 -14.63
CA ASP A 176 35.20 -15.40 -15.39
C ASP A 176 35.48 -15.15 -16.89
N LYS A 177 34.87 -14.12 -17.49
CA LYS A 177 35.04 -13.77 -18.91
C LYS A 177 36.34 -13.01 -19.26
N VAL A 178 36.98 -12.37 -18.28
CA VAL A 178 38.18 -11.53 -18.51
C VAL A 178 39.45 -12.26 -18.13
N TRP A 179 39.41 -13.10 -17.10
CA TRP A 179 40.57 -13.84 -16.60
C TRP A 179 40.72 -15.24 -17.19
N PHE A 180 39.65 -15.79 -17.79
CA PHE A 180 39.61 -17.08 -18.48
C PHE A 180 39.10 -16.92 -19.91
#